data_AF-K1UKG8-F1
#
_entry.id   AF-K1UKG8-F1
#
_cell.length_a   1.000
_cell.length_b   1.000
_cell.length_c   1.000
_cell.angle_alpha   90.00
_cell.angle_beta   90.00
_cell.angle_gamma   90.00
#
_symmetry.space_group_name_H-M   'P 1'
#
loop_
_entity.id
_entity.type
_entity.pdbx_description
1 polymer ?
#
loop_
_entity_poly.entity_id
_entity_poly.type
_entity_poly.pdbx_seq_one_letter_code
_entity_poly.pdbx_strand_id
1 'polypeptide(L)'
;MKLKELSKLPKITAPKSFVEKAGKDTPRMIKKYGSTEYRYETREYAKCRIYGDIIKVALFYTKNLRLGATMPAYEIFIDYKNEVFYHLRLQCKPL
;
A
#
# COMPACT_ATOMS: atom_id res chain seq x y z
N MET A 1 4.84 16.01 -14.32
CA MET A 1 4.26 15.10 -15.36
C MET A 1 2.74 14.96 -15.18
N LYS A 2 1.97 14.49 -16.18
CA LYS A 2 0.53 14.17 -15.98
C LYS A 2 0.39 12.79 -15.30
N LEU A 3 -0.61 12.64 -14.41
CA LEU A 3 -0.87 11.38 -13.68
C LEU A 3 -1.03 10.15 -14.59
N LYS A 4 -1.61 10.33 -15.78
CA LYS A 4 -1.76 9.26 -16.79
C LYS A 4 -0.42 8.68 -17.22
N GLU A 5 0.63 9.49 -17.35
CA GLU A 5 1.97 9.01 -17.71
C GLU A 5 2.62 8.27 -16.54
N LEU A 6 2.48 8.80 -15.32
CA LEU A 6 2.98 8.17 -14.11
C LEU A 6 2.37 6.78 -13.86
N SER A 7 1.09 6.60 -14.20
CA SER A 7 0.41 5.30 -14.08
C SER A 7 0.95 4.21 -15.02
N LYS A 8 1.72 4.56 -16.05
CA LYS A 8 2.39 3.60 -16.94
C LYS A 8 3.66 3.01 -16.33
N LEU A 9 4.22 3.63 -15.28
CA LEU A 9 5.38 3.09 -14.57
C LEU A 9 5.06 1.69 -14.02
N PRO A 10 6.02 0.76 -14.01
CA PRO A 10 5.80 -0.61 -13.54
C PRO A 10 5.05 -0.67 -12.20
N LYS A 11 4.07 -1.55 -12.12
CA LYS A 11 3.30 -1.79 -10.89
C LYS A 11 4.23 -2.34 -9.82
N ILE A 12 4.08 -1.85 -8.60
CA ILE A 12 4.83 -2.35 -7.44
C ILE A 12 3.90 -3.29 -6.68
N THR A 13 4.22 -4.58 -6.66
CA THR A 13 3.52 -5.59 -5.85
C THR A 13 4.25 -5.85 -4.55
N ALA A 14 3.50 -6.34 -3.56
CA ALA A 14 4.03 -6.74 -2.27
C ALA A 14 5.00 -7.94 -2.45
N PRO A 15 6.22 -7.88 -1.89
CA PRO A 15 7.10 -9.03 -1.84
C PRO A 15 6.52 -10.11 -0.91
N LYS A 16 6.93 -11.37 -1.11
CA LYS A 16 6.52 -12.50 -0.24
C LYS A 16 6.75 -12.21 1.24
N SER A 17 7.86 -11.55 1.57
CA SER A 17 8.20 -11.16 2.94
C SER A 17 7.17 -10.23 3.61
N PHE A 18 6.44 -9.41 2.85
CA PHE A 18 5.36 -8.58 3.41
C PHE A 18 4.16 -9.43 3.80
N VAL A 19 3.79 -10.37 2.93
CA VAL A 19 2.69 -11.32 3.18
C VAL A 19 3.02 -12.21 4.37
N GLU A 20 4.24 -12.74 4.45
CA GLU A 20 4.70 -13.57 5.56
C GLU A 20 4.72 -12.81 6.90
N LYS A 21 5.25 -11.58 6.92
CA LYS A 21 5.24 -10.74 8.13
C LYS A 21 3.83 -10.36 8.54
N ALA A 22 2.99 -9.97 7.58
CA ALA A 22 1.59 -9.62 7.84
C ALA A 22 0.81 -10.83 8.37
N GLY A 23 1.07 -12.03 7.87
CA GLY A 23 0.45 -13.28 8.34
C GLY A 23 0.82 -13.65 9.78
N LYS A 24 2.05 -13.36 10.20
CA LYS A 24 2.54 -13.58 11.58
C LYS A 24 2.02 -12.56 12.58
N ASP A 25 1.52 -11.40 12.13
CA ASP A 25 0.92 -10.39 13.00
C ASP A 25 -0.24 -11.03 13.82
N THR A 26 -0.41 -10.64 15.08
CA THR A 26 -1.54 -11.14 15.89
C THR A 26 -2.45 -9.96 16.20
N PRO A 27 -3.55 -9.78 15.43
CA PRO A 27 -4.37 -8.60 15.57
C PRO A 27 -5.09 -8.58 16.92
N ARG A 28 -5.05 -7.44 17.59
CA ARG A 28 -5.87 -7.18 18.79
C ARG A 28 -7.27 -6.77 18.36
N MET A 29 -8.26 -7.54 18.79
CA MET A 29 -9.66 -7.21 18.58
C MET A 29 -10.09 -6.12 19.57
N ILE A 30 -10.62 -5.01 19.06
CA ILE A 30 -11.17 -3.91 19.83
C ILE A 30 -12.65 -3.83 19.55
N LYS A 31 -13.46 -4.08 20.59
CA LYS A 31 -14.90 -3.86 20.54
C LYS A 31 -15.19 -2.38 20.75
N LYS A 32 -15.85 -1.77 19.78
CA LYS A 32 -16.45 -0.43 19.87
C LYS A 32 -17.98 -0.58 19.86
N TYR A 33 -18.70 0.42 20.33
CA TYR A 33 -20.16 0.40 20.25
C TYR A 33 -20.59 0.29 18.78
N GLY A 34 -21.25 -0.82 18.42
CA GLY A 34 -21.71 -1.11 17.05
C GLY A 34 -20.64 -1.56 16.05
N SER A 35 -19.37 -1.76 16.43
CA SER A 35 -18.34 -2.23 15.48
C SER A 35 -17.19 -3.00 16.15
N THR A 36 -16.56 -3.89 15.37
CA THR A 36 -15.32 -4.58 15.77
C THR A 36 -14.18 -4.08 14.89
N GLU A 37 -13.13 -3.55 15.51
CA GLU A 37 -11.91 -3.12 14.82
C GLU A 37 -10.76 -4.08 15.16
N TYR A 38 -10.00 -4.49 14.14
CA TYR A 38 -8.77 -5.23 14.33
C TYR A 38 -7.59 -4.29 14.24
N ARG A 39 -6.79 -4.19 15.31
CA ARG A 39 -5.51 -3.46 15.29
C ARG A 39 -4.36 -4.43 15.13
N TYR A 40 -3.60 -4.22 14.06
CA TYR A 40 -2.37 -4.94 13.75
C TYR A 40 -1.18 -4.23 14.39
N GLU A 41 -0.14 -4.98 14.75
CA GLU A 41 1.12 -4.42 15.25
C GLU A 41 1.81 -3.59 14.16
N THR A 42 1.94 -4.17 12.97
CA THR A 42 2.30 -3.43 11.76
C THR A 42 1.02 -3.15 10.99
N ARG A 43 0.60 -1.89 10.84
CA ARG A 43 -0.67 -1.52 10.20
C ARG A 43 -0.56 -1.38 8.68
N GLU A 44 0.54 -0.81 8.22
CA GLU A 44 0.82 -0.57 6.81
C GLU A 44 2.24 -1.02 6.45
N TYR A 45 2.40 -1.43 5.20
CA TYR A 45 3.69 -1.71 4.59
C TYR A 45 3.88 -0.79 3.38
N ALA A 46 5.12 -0.40 3.12
CA ALA A 46 5.47 0.47 2.00
C ALA A 46 6.61 -0.14 1.19
N LYS A 47 6.52 -0.07 -0.13
CA LYS A 47 7.63 -0.37 -1.04
C LYS A 47 7.75 0.76 -2.05
N CYS A 48 8.96 1.25 -2.27
CA CYS A 48 9.22 2.34 -3.20
C CYS A 48 10.19 1.94 -4.31
N ARG A 49 10.16 2.70 -5.40
CA ARG A 49 11.15 2.65 -6.47
C ARG A 49 11.33 4.05 -7.06
N ILE A 50 12.57 4.38 -7.40
CA ILE A 50 12.95 5.67 -8.00
C ILE A 50 13.03 5.50 -9.52
N TYR A 51 12.45 6.45 -10.26
CA TYR A 51 12.45 6.54 -11.71
C TYR A 51 12.86 7.96 -12.13
N GLY A 52 14.17 8.18 -12.30
CA GLY A 52 14.71 9.54 -12.47
C GLY A 52 14.35 10.41 -11.27
N ASP A 53 13.66 11.53 -11.52
CA ASP A 53 13.22 12.49 -10.50
C ASP A 53 11.91 12.09 -9.78
N ILE A 54 11.32 10.94 -10.14
CA ILE A 54 10.05 10.47 -9.57
C ILE A 54 10.29 9.34 -8.57
N ILE A 55 9.78 9.50 -7.35
CA ILE A 55 9.68 8.41 -6.37
C ILE A 55 8.26 7.82 -6.43
N LYS A 56 8.14 6.56 -6.85
CA LYS A 56 6.88 5.81 -6.81
C LYS A 56 6.83 4.98 -5.54
N VAL A 57 5.83 5.22 -4.69
CA VAL A 57 5.59 4.51 -3.43
C VAL A 57 4.28 3.73 -3.52
N ALA A 58 4.31 2.46 -3.15
CA ALA A 58 3.15 1.60 -3.06
C ALA A 58 2.88 1.28 -1.58
N LEU A 59 1.65 1.56 -1.13
CA LEU A 59 1.20 1.30 0.24
C LEU A 59 0.26 0.10 0.29
N PHE A 60 0.48 -0.78 1.26
CA PHE A 60 -0.25 -2.01 1.44
C PHE A 60 -0.82 -2.06 2.86
N TYR A 61 -2.10 -2.43 3.01
CA TYR A 61 -2.67 -2.67 4.32
C TYR A 61 -2.38 -4.08 4.79
N THR A 62 -2.01 -4.23 6.07
CA THR A 62 -1.79 -5.54 6.70
C THR A 62 -2.99 -6.45 6.58
N LYS A 63 -4.20 -5.91 6.77
CA LYS A 63 -5.45 -6.67 6.60
C LYS A 63 -5.58 -7.32 5.21
N ASN A 64 -5.11 -6.64 4.15
CA ASN A 64 -5.18 -7.14 2.78
C ASN A 64 -4.06 -8.17 2.53
N LEU A 65 -2.84 -7.87 3.00
CA LEU A 65 -1.69 -8.77 2.87
C LEU A 65 -1.94 -10.12 3.56
N ARG A 66 -2.60 -10.13 4.73
CA ARG A 66 -3.02 -11.36 5.43
C ARG A 66 -3.95 -12.25 4.62
N LEU A 67 -4.76 -11.66 3.76
CA LEU A 67 -5.66 -12.37 2.84
C LEU A 67 -4.94 -12.77 1.54
N GLY A 68 -3.62 -12.61 1.46
CA GLY A 68 -2.82 -12.94 0.28
C GLY A 68 -2.84 -11.87 -0.82
N ALA A 69 -3.50 -10.72 -0.60
CA ALA A 69 -3.53 -9.66 -1.60
C ALA A 69 -2.15 -9.01 -1.75
N THR A 70 -1.60 -9.01 -2.97
CA THR A 70 -0.28 -8.46 -3.28
C THR A 70 -0.33 -7.10 -3.98
N MET A 71 -1.53 -6.62 -4.29
CA MET A 71 -1.75 -5.30 -4.90
C MET A 71 -1.79 -4.20 -3.84
N PRO A 72 -1.18 -3.03 -4.11
CA PRO A 72 -1.23 -1.92 -3.17
C PRO A 72 -2.63 -1.32 -3.09
N ALA A 73 -2.94 -0.72 -1.94
CA ALA A 73 -4.14 0.08 -1.73
C ALA A 73 -3.97 1.50 -2.31
N TYR A 74 -2.73 2.01 -2.32
CA TYR A 74 -2.39 3.31 -2.89
C TYR A 74 -1.08 3.24 -3.65
N GLU A 75 -1.01 3.95 -4.78
CA GLU A 75 0.23 4.36 -5.40
C GLU A 75 0.38 5.88 -5.23
N ILE A 76 1.55 6.31 -4.74
CA ILE A 76 1.91 7.71 -4.56
C ILE A 76 3.12 7.98 -5.47
N PHE A 77 3.10 9.10 -6.16
CA PHE A 77 4.18 9.56 -7.01
C PHE A 77 4.65 10.91 -6.48
N ILE A 78 5.93 10.99 -6.12
CA ILE A 78 6.56 12.21 -5.62
C ILE A 78 7.50 12.69 -6.71
N ASP A 79 7.20 13.83 -7.31
CA ASP A 79 8.04 14.50 -8.29
C ASP A 79 8.91 15.53 -7.54
N TYR A 80 10.14 15.13 -7.20
CA TYR A 80 11.02 15.96 -6.37
C TYR A 80 11.41 17.25 -7.08
N LYS A 81 11.63 17.17 -8.40
CA LYS A 81 12.07 18.31 -9.21
C LYS A 81 11.03 19.43 -9.26
N ASN A 82 9.75 19.07 -9.32
CA ASN A 82 8.65 20.03 -9.39
C ASN A 82 7.96 20.24 -8.04
N GLU A 83 8.41 19.55 -6.98
CA GLU A 83 7.81 19.56 -5.64
C GLU A 83 6.30 19.23 -5.63
N VAL A 84 5.86 18.35 -6.54
CA VAL A 84 4.45 17.94 -6.66
C VAL A 84 4.28 16.48 -6.26
N PHE A 85 3.20 16.20 -5.54
CA PHE A 85 2.79 14.84 -5.18
C PHE A 85 1.46 14.47 -5.85
N TYR A 86 1.41 13.25 -6.40
CA TYR A 86 0.21 12.64 -6.97
C TYR A 86 -0.12 11.36 -6.21
N HIS A 87 -1.40 11.05 -6.07
CA HIS A 87 -1.85 9.82 -5.44
C HIS A 87 -2.94 9.15 -6.28
N LEU A 88 -2.94 7.83 -6.28
CA LEU A 88 -3.95 7.00 -6.89
C LEU A 88 -4.42 5.98 -5.86
N ARG A 89 -5.71 6.02 -5.53
CA ARG A 89 -6.33 5.00 -4.70
C ARG A 89 -6.72 3.83 -5.58
N LEU A 90 -6.18 2.66 -5.27
CA LEU A 90 -6.52 1.43 -5.95
C LEU A 90 -7.63 0.74 -5.17
N GLN A 91 -8.72 0.40 -5.87
CA GLN A 91 -9.73 -0.47 -5.30
C GLN A 91 -9.16 -1.89 -5.26
N CYS A 92 -8.63 -2.31 -4.11
CA CYS A 92 -8.43 -3.73 -3.84
C CYS A 92 -9.83 -4.37 -3.80
N LYS A 93 -10.20 -5.09 -4.86
CA LYS A 93 -11.35 -6.01 -4.80
C LYS A 93 -11.00 -7.09 -3.77
N PRO A 94 -11.87 -7.36 -2.78
CA PRO A 94 -11.70 -8.55 -1.95
C PRO A 94 -11.74 -9.78 -2.87
N LEU A 95 -10.83 -10.73 -2.62
CA LEU A 95 -10.85 -12.07 -3.21
C LEU A 95 -12.06 -12.83 -2.71
#